data_AF-A0AA88HRL2-F1
#
_entry.id   AF-A0AA88HRL2-F1
#
_cell.length_a   1.000
_cell.length_b   1.000
_cell.length_c   1.000
_cell.angle_alpha   90.00
_cell.angle_beta   90.00
_cell.angle_gamma   90.00
#
_symmetry.space_group_name_H-M   'P 1'
#
loop_
_entity.id
_entity.type
_entity.pdbx_description
1 polymer ?
#
loop_
_entity_poly.entity_id
_entity_poly.type
_entity_poly.pdbx_seq_one_letter_code
_entity_poly.pdbx_strand_id
1 'polypeptide(L)'
;MNTLVYTGKDSVDFHYNKLYDRVYILGLKVGESCYLTDGLREVLGYKENIIEPGLDDNFHQTYGIEGPLVPGLYYQWNSIFVYTDIVQRSCIGNTSAPILRILPRKTTNEEVISYSFQPLIYLDISRQNIEIVHFSFRTEKNNIMPINRGLISLTVEFRKDE
;
A
#
# COMPACT_ATOMS: atom_id res chain seq x y z
N MET A 1 -7.24 11.24 -12.74
CA MET A 1 -6.73 10.68 -14.00
C MET A 1 -5.22 10.61 -13.84
N ASN A 2 -4.63 9.42 -13.94
CA ASN A 2 -3.18 9.27 -13.84
C ASN A 2 -2.58 9.61 -15.20
N THR A 3 -1.80 10.67 -15.26
CA THR A 3 -1.18 11.17 -16.48
C THR A 3 0.34 11.11 -16.33
N LEU A 4 1.02 10.70 -17.40
CA LEU A 4 2.46 10.80 -17.57
C LEU A 4 2.70 11.89 -18.61
N VAL A 5 3.53 12.88 -18.30
CA VAL A 5 3.97 13.87 -19.28
C VAL A 5 5.48 13.80 -19.36
N TYR A 6 6.00 13.49 -20.55
CA TYR A 6 7.43 13.40 -20.82
C TYR A 6 7.81 14.45 -21.86
N THR A 7 8.92 15.14 -21.61
CA THR A 7 9.37 16.32 -22.39
C THR A 7 10.63 16.07 -23.22
N GLY A 8 10.96 14.81 -23.51
CA GLY A 8 12.14 14.47 -24.32
C GLY A 8 11.82 13.97 -25.71
N LYS A 9 12.89 13.69 -26.48
CA LYS A 9 12.78 13.29 -27.90
C LYS A 9 12.71 11.78 -28.12
N ASP A 10 13.17 11.00 -27.14
CA ASP A 10 13.29 9.53 -27.23
C ASP A 10 12.21 8.82 -26.39
N SER A 11 12.29 7.50 -26.21
CA SER A 11 11.39 6.77 -25.31
C SER A 11 11.94 6.75 -23.88
N VAL A 12 11.04 6.85 -22.90
CA VAL A 12 11.35 6.58 -21.48
C VAL A 12 10.79 5.23 -21.11
N ASP A 13 11.64 4.40 -20.50
CA ASP A 13 11.28 3.06 -20.06
C ASP A 13 11.21 2.99 -18.53
N PHE A 14 10.22 2.27 -18.03
CA PHE A 14 10.09 1.95 -16.61
C PHE A 14 10.52 0.51 -16.37
N HIS A 15 11.58 0.30 -15.59
CA HIS A 15 12.12 -1.01 -15.29
C HIS A 15 11.92 -1.37 -13.81
N TYR A 16 11.19 -2.44 -13.53
CA TYR A 16 11.05 -2.95 -12.16
C TYR A 16 12.19 -3.90 -11.81
N ASN A 17 12.98 -3.52 -10.81
CA ASN A 17 14.03 -4.34 -10.24
C ASN A 17 13.49 -5.15 -9.05
N LYS A 18 13.33 -6.46 -9.25
CA LYS A 18 12.81 -7.39 -8.23
C LYS A 18 13.75 -7.58 -7.03
N LEU A 19 15.06 -7.39 -7.21
CA LEU A 19 16.03 -7.59 -6.12
C LEU A 19 15.92 -6.48 -5.08
N TYR A 20 15.78 -5.23 -5.53
CA TYR A 20 15.66 -4.06 -4.66
C TYR A 20 14.21 -3.65 -4.38
N ASP A 21 13.26 -4.21 -5.13
CA ASP A 21 11.83 -3.86 -5.08
C ASP A 21 11.62 -2.38 -5.40
N ARG A 22 12.14 -1.96 -6.56
CA ARG A 22 12.23 -0.56 -7.01
C ARG A 22 11.93 -0.43 -8.49
N VAL A 23 11.32 0.68 -8.88
CA VAL A 23 11.19 1.07 -10.29
C VAL A 23 12.30 2.04 -10.64
N TYR A 24 12.91 1.84 -11.79
CA TYR A 24 13.88 2.73 -12.40
C TYR A 24 13.22 3.38 -13.62
N ILE A 25 13.43 4.69 -13.76
CA ILE A 25 13.16 5.40 -15.01
C ILE A 25 14.46 5.41 -15.79
N LEU A 26 14.43 4.80 -16.97
CA LEU A 26 15.57 4.69 -17.88
C LEU A 26 15.34 5.59 -19.11
N GLY A 27 16.43 6.06 -19.71
CA GLY A 27 16.39 6.81 -20.97
C GLY A 27 16.33 8.33 -20.84
N LEU A 28 16.23 8.88 -19.62
CA LEU A 28 16.27 10.33 -19.39
C LEU A 28 17.68 10.90 -19.64
N LYS A 29 17.76 11.96 -20.46
CA LYS A 29 18.98 12.70 -20.76
C LYS A 29 19.02 14.06 -20.07
N VAL A 30 20.23 14.62 -19.91
CA VAL A 30 20.42 15.96 -19.32
C VAL A 30 19.58 17.00 -20.08
N GLY A 31 18.75 17.74 -19.33
CA GLY A 31 17.82 18.73 -19.89
C GLY A 31 16.42 18.18 -20.20
N GLU A 32 16.20 16.87 -20.07
CA GLU A 32 14.87 16.26 -20.15
C GLU A 32 14.28 16.02 -18.76
N SER A 33 12.95 16.03 -18.68
CA SER A 33 12.23 15.74 -17.44
C SER A 33 11.08 14.79 -17.67
N CYS A 34 10.81 13.97 -16.66
CA CYS A 34 9.63 13.11 -16.60
C CYS A 34 8.70 13.64 -15.51
N TYR A 35 7.52 14.10 -15.90
CA TYR A 35 6.48 14.53 -14.97
C TYR A 35 5.51 13.38 -14.69
N LEU A 36 5.45 13.01 -13.41
CA LEU A 36 4.54 12.02 -12.86
C LEU A 36 3.44 12.75 -12.09
N THR A 37 2.17 12.48 -12.44
CA THR A 37 1.04 12.86 -11.58
C THR A 37 1.12 12.16 -10.22
N ASP A 38 0.49 12.72 -9.19
CA ASP A 38 0.53 12.19 -7.80
C ASP A 38 0.22 10.70 -7.73
N GLY A 39 -0.83 10.24 -8.41
CA GLY A 39 -1.17 8.81 -8.43
C GLY A 39 -0.10 7.93 -9.09
N LEU A 40 0.60 8.43 -10.11
CA LEU A 40 1.64 7.67 -10.80
C LEU A 40 2.97 7.68 -10.02
N ARG A 41 3.38 8.82 -9.44
CA ARG A 41 4.60 8.85 -8.60
C ARG A 41 4.46 7.93 -7.39
N GLU A 42 3.30 7.90 -6.74
CA GLU A 42 3.05 7.03 -5.59
C GLU A 42 3.08 5.54 -5.98
N VAL A 43 2.44 5.18 -7.09
CA VAL A 43 2.45 3.81 -7.60
C VAL A 43 3.86 3.35 -7.98
N LEU A 44 4.68 4.23 -8.55
CA LEU A 44 6.02 3.91 -9.01
C LEU A 44 7.10 4.07 -7.93
N GLY A 45 6.77 4.63 -6.77
CA GLY A 45 7.70 4.80 -5.65
C GLY A 45 8.58 6.06 -5.72
N TYR A 46 8.09 7.12 -6.39
CA TYR A 46 8.76 8.42 -6.46
C TYR A 46 8.14 9.43 -5.49
N LYS A 47 9.00 10.22 -4.84
CA LYS A 47 8.57 11.31 -3.95
C LYS A 47 8.25 12.57 -4.74
N GLU A 48 9.09 12.90 -5.71
CA GLU A 48 8.95 14.08 -6.55
C GLU A 48 8.04 13.84 -7.74
N ASN A 49 7.34 14.88 -8.17
CA ASN A 49 6.50 14.84 -9.38
C ASN A 49 7.30 15.09 -10.65
N ILE A 50 8.50 15.66 -10.54
CA ILE A 50 9.40 15.93 -11.66
C ILE A 50 10.67 15.14 -11.41
N ILE A 51 10.99 14.23 -12.34
CA ILE A 51 12.18 13.40 -12.29
C ILE A 51 13.13 13.88 -13.37
N GLU A 52 14.32 14.31 -12.96
CA GLU A 52 15.36 14.86 -13.83
C GLU A 52 16.68 14.14 -13.56
N PRO A 53 17.48 13.85 -14.60
CA PRO A 53 18.81 13.31 -14.40
C PRO A 53 19.71 14.35 -13.73
N GLY A 54 20.65 13.86 -12.90
CA GLY A 54 21.66 14.71 -12.28
C GLY A 54 22.54 15.41 -13.32
N LEU A 55 23.11 16.55 -12.94
CA LEU A 55 24.09 17.26 -13.75
C LEU A 55 25.39 16.45 -13.78
N ASP A 56 25.66 15.77 -14.88
CA ASP A 56 26.95 15.18 -15.22
C ASP A 56 27.38 15.75 -16.58
N ASP A 57 28.67 16.03 -16.74
CA ASP A 57 29.25 16.61 -17.95
C ASP A 57 29.10 15.69 -19.20
N ASN A 58 28.67 14.44 -19.02
CA ASN A 58 28.43 13.49 -20.10
C ASN A 58 26.97 13.50 -20.61
N PHE A 59 26.66 14.47 -21.48
CA PHE A 59 25.35 14.67 -22.13
C PHE A 59 24.76 13.48 -22.92
N HIS A 60 25.51 12.39 -23.11
CA HIS A 60 25.09 11.22 -23.90
C HIS A 60 24.77 9.98 -23.04
N GLN A 61 24.95 10.03 -21.71
CA GLN A 61 24.65 8.90 -20.84
C GLN A 61 23.19 8.96 -20.36
N THR A 62 22.44 7.89 -20.60
CA THR A 62 21.09 7.72 -20.05
C THR A 62 21.21 7.26 -18.60
N TYR A 63 20.66 8.02 -17.66
CA TYR A 63 20.66 7.64 -16.25
C TYR A 63 19.46 6.76 -15.93
N GLY A 64 19.70 5.67 -15.21
CA GLY A 64 18.64 4.97 -14.51
C GLY A 64 18.35 5.65 -13.19
N ILE A 65 17.24 6.38 -13.11
CA ILE A 65 16.85 7.09 -11.89
C ILE A 65 15.96 6.18 -11.06
N GLU A 66 16.47 5.73 -9.93
CA GLU A 66 15.75 4.85 -9.00
C GLU A 66 14.67 5.63 -8.23
N GLY A 67 13.47 5.06 -8.13
CA GLY A 67 12.45 5.54 -7.21
C GLY A 67 12.89 5.31 -5.75
N PRO A 68 12.86 6.32 -4.86
CA PRO A 68 13.30 6.13 -3.46
C PRO A 68 12.44 5.15 -2.65
N LEU A 69 11.19 4.91 -3.05
CA LEU A 69 10.20 4.12 -2.30
C LEU A 69 9.90 2.79 -2.99
N VAL A 70 9.42 1.82 -2.20
CA VAL A 70 8.83 0.59 -2.77
C VAL A 70 7.64 1.01 -3.63
N PRO A 71 7.56 0.59 -4.91
CA PRO A 71 6.44 0.94 -5.75
C PRO A 71 5.16 0.34 -5.17
N GLY A 72 4.15 1.19 -5.01
CA GLY A 72 2.82 0.80 -4.55
C GLY A 72 2.05 -0.01 -5.61
N LEU A 73 2.62 -1.07 -6.20
CA LEU A 73 1.92 -1.92 -7.18
C LEU A 73 0.63 -2.56 -6.61
N TYR A 74 0.51 -2.57 -5.28
CA TYR A 74 -0.70 -2.93 -4.54
C TYR A 74 -1.67 -1.76 -4.33
N TYR A 75 -1.60 -0.67 -5.12
CA TYR A 75 -2.50 0.50 -5.03
C TYR A 75 -4.00 0.17 -5.25
N GLN A 76 -4.33 -1.07 -5.59
CA GLN A 76 -5.66 -1.47 -6.04
C GLN A 76 -6.67 -1.81 -4.93
N TRP A 77 -6.37 -1.52 -3.66
CA TRP A 77 -7.33 -1.77 -2.57
C TRP A 77 -7.40 -0.56 -1.64
N ASN A 78 -8.63 -0.14 -1.33
CA ASN A 78 -8.89 1.03 -0.49
C ASN A 78 -9.20 0.63 0.96
N SER A 79 -9.40 -0.66 1.23
CA SER A 79 -9.85 -1.16 2.51
C SER A 79 -9.13 -2.44 2.93
N ILE A 80 -8.86 -2.56 4.23
CA ILE A 80 -8.33 -3.76 4.89
C ILE A 80 -9.47 -4.42 5.65
N PHE A 81 -9.79 -5.65 5.28
CA PHE A 81 -10.74 -6.49 5.99
C PHE A 81 -9.98 -7.30 7.03
N VAL A 82 -10.35 -7.14 8.30
CA VAL A 82 -9.78 -7.89 9.42
C VAL A 82 -10.75 -9.00 9.79
N TYR A 83 -10.44 -10.21 9.38
CA TYR A 83 -11.18 -11.41 9.76
C TYR A 83 -10.58 -12.00 11.03
N THR A 84 -11.42 -12.63 11.84
CA THR A 84 -10.96 -13.38 13.02
C THR A 84 -11.84 -14.59 13.30
N ASP A 85 -11.31 -15.56 14.05
CA ASP A 85 -12.04 -16.77 14.42
C ASP A 85 -12.85 -16.64 15.72
N ILE A 86 -12.74 -15.52 16.45
CA ILE A 86 -13.41 -15.30 17.73
C ILE A 86 -14.73 -14.55 17.68
N VAL A 87 -15.08 -13.91 16.55
CA VAL A 87 -16.35 -13.17 16.42
C VAL A 87 -17.39 -14.00 15.69
N GLN A 88 -18.66 -13.79 16.02
CA GLN A 88 -19.75 -14.34 15.24
C GLN A 88 -19.72 -13.81 13.80
N ARG A 89 -20.22 -14.61 12.87
CA ARG A 89 -20.30 -14.20 11.46
C ARG A 89 -21.35 -13.10 11.32
N SER A 90 -21.00 -12.04 10.61
CA SER A 90 -21.90 -10.97 10.23
C SER A 90 -22.14 -10.96 8.72
N CYS A 91 -23.31 -10.48 8.30
CA CYS A 91 -23.64 -10.32 6.89
C CYS A 91 -23.03 -9.02 6.37
N ILE A 92 -22.16 -9.14 5.36
CA ILE A 92 -21.49 -8.02 4.69
C ILE A 92 -21.73 -8.15 3.19
N GLY A 93 -22.53 -7.24 2.65
CA GLY A 93 -23.05 -7.36 1.28
C GLY A 93 -23.83 -8.66 1.11
N ASN A 94 -23.34 -9.53 0.23
CA ASN A 94 -23.93 -10.84 -0.08
C ASN A 94 -23.20 -12.03 0.59
N THR A 95 -22.28 -11.77 1.51
CA THR A 95 -21.44 -12.81 2.15
C THR A 95 -21.61 -12.80 3.67
N SER A 96 -21.58 -13.99 4.30
CA SER A 96 -21.52 -14.13 5.76
C SER A 96 -20.10 -14.50 6.20
N ALA A 97 -19.46 -13.63 6.98
CA ALA A 97 -18.08 -13.82 7.39
C ALA A 97 -17.78 -13.27 8.79
N PRO A 98 -16.79 -13.83 9.51
CA PRO A 98 -16.43 -13.36 10.85
C PRO A 98 -15.46 -12.18 10.76
N ILE A 99 -15.99 -11.01 10.42
CA ILE A 99 -15.23 -9.77 10.26
C ILE A 99 -15.26 -8.99 11.57
N LEU A 100 -14.07 -8.71 12.11
CA LEU A 100 -13.89 -7.83 13.26
C LEU A 100 -14.03 -6.36 12.86
N ARG A 101 -13.42 -5.98 11.72
CA ARG A 101 -13.45 -4.60 11.23
C ARG A 101 -13.05 -4.48 9.77
N ILE A 102 -13.48 -3.39 9.15
CA ILE A 102 -12.98 -2.91 7.86
C ILE A 102 -12.25 -1.58 8.13
N LEU A 103 -10.97 -1.51 7.80
CA LEU A 103 -10.12 -0.33 7.99
C LEU A 103 -9.96 0.38 6.64
N PRO A 104 -10.16 1.70 6.53
CA PRO A 104 -9.80 2.43 5.32
C PRO A 104 -8.28 2.45 5.20
N ARG A 105 -7.73 2.13 4.02
CA ARG A 105 -6.30 2.25 3.76
C ARG A 105 -5.89 3.71 3.85
N LYS A 106 -4.95 4.04 4.74
CA LYS A 106 -4.29 5.34 4.72
C LYS A 106 -3.20 5.30 3.65
N THR A 107 -3.35 6.11 2.61
CA THR A 107 -2.31 6.36 1.61
C THR A 107 -1.44 7.49 2.11
N THR A 108 -0.58 7.20 3.08
CA THR A 108 0.41 8.16 3.56
C THR A 108 1.79 7.60 3.29
N ASN A 109 2.75 8.46 2.93
CA ASN A 109 4.18 8.11 2.87
C ASN A 109 4.78 7.92 4.27
N GLU A 110 3.95 7.65 5.28
CA GLU A 110 4.35 7.52 6.67
C GLU A 110 4.92 6.13 6.94
N GLU A 111 5.93 6.07 7.80
CA GLU A 111 6.60 4.83 8.19
C GLU A 111 5.71 3.93 9.05
N VAL A 112 4.70 4.49 9.72
CA VAL A 112 3.79 3.77 10.63
C VAL A 112 2.35 4.21 10.41
N ILE A 113 1.47 3.24 10.13
CA ILE A 113 0.03 3.44 10.01
C ILE A 113 -0.65 2.92 11.27
N SER A 114 -1.37 3.79 11.98
CA SER A 114 -2.15 3.44 13.19
C SER A 114 -3.63 3.77 13.05
N TYR A 115 -4.46 2.89 13.62
CA TYR A 115 -5.92 3.02 13.72
C TYR A 115 -6.33 2.85 15.17
N SER A 116 -7.01 3.85 15.72
CA SER A 116 -7.65 3.79 17.02
C SER A 116 -9.13 4.18 16.86
N PHE A 117 -10.00 3.58 17.66
CA PHE A 117 -11.44 3.72 17.49
C PHE A 117 -12.10 4.00 18.83
N GLN A 118 -12.77 5.16 18.90
CA GLN A 118 -13.63 5.55 20.01
C GLN A 118 -14.89 6.19 19.43
N PRO A 119 -16.10 5.76 19.84
CA PRO A 119 -16.37 4.70 20.82
C PRO A 119 -16.07 3.29 20.28
N LEU A 120 -15.84 2.34 21.19
CA LEU A 120 -15.68 0.93 20.84
C LEU A 120 -17.04 0.30 20.51
N ILE A 121 -17.09 -0.41 19.39
CA ILE A 121 -18.24 -1.23 18.98
C ILE A 121 -17.89 -2.67 19.30
N TYR A 122 -18.63 -3.27 20.24
CA TYR A 122 -18.50 -4.66 20.64
C TYR A 122 -19.24 -5.58 19.67
N LEU A 123 -18.66 -6.75 19.42
CA LEU A 123 -19.24 -7.80 18.60
C LEU A 123 -19.37 -9.07 19.43
N ASP A 124 -20.41 -9.85 19.16
CA ASP A 124 -20.61 -11.13 19.82
C ASP A 124 -19.48 -12.10 19.52
N ILE A 125 -19.01 -12.80 20.54
CA ILE A 125 -17.98 -13.82 20.40
C ILE A 125 -18.59 -15.15 19.95
N SER A 126 -17.86 -15.90 19.12
CA SER A 126 -18.27 -17.20 18.59
C SER A 126 -17.95 -18.37 19.54
N ARG A 127 -17.07 -18.16 20.52
CA ARG A 127 -16.59 -19.18 21.46
C ARG A 127 -16.26 -18.58 22.83
N GLN A 128 -16.45 -19.38 23.88
CA GLN A 128 -16.26 -18.96 25.28
C GLN A 128 -14.82 -19.12 25.78
N ASN A 129 -14.09 -20.13 25.27
CA ASN A 129 -12.68 -20.36 25.60
C ASN A 129 -11.81 -19.94 24.42
N ILE A 130 -10.85 -19.06 24.68
CA ILE A 130 -9.96 -18.48 23.67
C ILE A 130 -8.51 -18.65 24.15
N GLU A 131 -7.81 -19.64 23.60
CA GLU A 131 -6.39 -19.85 23.84
C GLU A 131 -5.53 -19.16 22.78
N ILE A 132 -5.95 -19.27 21.51
CA ILE A 132 -5.27 -18.71 20.34
C ILE A 132 -6.31 -17.93 19.54
N VAL A 133 -5.95 -16.75 19.07
CA VAL A 133 -6.78 -15.96 18.16
C VAL A 133 -6.09 -15.85 16.81
N HIS A 134 -6.80 -16.20 15.75
CA HIS A 134 -6.30 -16.05 14.40
C HIS A 134 -6.86 -14.78 13.79
N PHE A 135 -5.98 -13.99 13.19
CA PHE A 135 -6.35 -12.80 12.42
C PHE A 135 -5.91 -12.99 10.97
N SER A 136 -6.78 -12.60 10.04
CA SER A 136 -6.45 -12.55 8.62
C SER A 136 -6.75 -11.16 8.08
N PHE A 137 -5.70 -10.47 7.64
CA PHE A 137 -5.78 -9.16 6.99
C PHE A 137 -5.90 -9.37 5.49
N ARG A 138 -6.98 -8.88 4.89
CA ARG A 138 -7.27 -9.10 3.48
C ARG A 138 -7.68 -7.81 2.77
N THR A 139 -7.44 -7.80 1.48
CA THR A 139 -7.89 -6.75 0.56
C THR A 139 -9.38 -6.93 0.23
N GLU A 140 -9.99 -5.92 -0.40
CA GLU A 140 -11.37 -5.97 -0.93
C GLU A 140 -11.63 -7.16 -1.86
N LYS A 141 -10.60 -7.64 -2.57
CA LYS A 141 -10.68 -8.82 -3.45
C LYS A 141 -10.44 -10.13 -2.70
N ASN A 142 -10.47 -10.11 -1.37
CA ASN A 142 -10.22 -11.27 -0.49
C ASN A 142 -8.79 -11.86 -0.59
N ASN A 143 -7.85 -11.16 -1.23
CA ASN A 143 -6.44 -11.56 -1.24
C ASN A 143 -5.79 -11.24 0.10
N ILE A 144 -4.83 -12.08 0.53
CA ILE A 144 -4.00 -11.81 1.71
C ILE A 144 -3.29 -10.47 1.51
N MET A 145 -3.33 -9.62 2.53
CA MET A 145 -2.63 -8.35 2.50
C MET A 145 -1.12 -8.60 2.54
N PRO A 146 -0.34 -8.09 1.56
CA PRO A 146 1.10 -8.31 1.50
C PRO A 146 1.81 -7.48 2.58
N ILE A 147 2.03 -8.08 3.75
CA ILE A 147 2.82 -7.50 4.84
C ILE A 147 4.26 -7.95 4.63
N ASN A 148 4.95 -7.26 3.72
CA ASN A 148 6.29 -7.69 3.28
C ASN A 148 7.40 -7.22 4.24
N ARG A 149 7.17 -6.11 4.96
CA ARG A 149 8.08 -5.53 5.96
C ARG A 149 7.26 -4.77 7.01
N GLY A 150 7.62 -4.89 8.29
CA GLY A 150 7.02 -4.14 9.39
C GLY A 150 6.51 -5.00 10.55
N LEU A 151 6.06 -4.33 11.61
CA LEU A 151 5.45 -4.93 12.79
C LEU A 151 3.96 -4.61 12.79
N ILE A 152 3.11 -5.62 12.97
CA ILE A 152 1.68 -5.43 13.24
C ILE A 152 1.46 -5.60 14.74
N SER A 153 0.93 -4.54 15.37
CA SER A 153 0.41 -4.61 16.72
C SER A 153 -1.11 -4.52 16.65
N LEU A 154 -1.79 -5.47 17.31
CA LEU A 154 -3.25 -5.51 17.40
C LEU A 154 -3.63 -5.56 18.88
N THR A 155 -4.49 -4.63 19.29
CA THR A 155 -5.12 -4.64 20.63
C THR A 155 -6.60 -4.91 20.46
N VAL A 156 -7.12 -5.91 21.16
CA VAL A 156 -8.54 -6.26 21.19
C VAL A 156 -9.03 -6.17 22.62
N GLU A 157 -10.16 -5.51 22.83
CA GLU A 157 -10.82 -5.41 24.13
C GLU A 157 -11.96 -6.42 24.21
N PHE A 158 -11.98 -7.19 25.31
CA PHE A 158 -13.07 -8.11 25.64
C PHE A 158 -13.89 -7.50 26.77
N ARG A 159 -15.21 -7.49 26.59
CA ARG A 159 -16.16 -7.11 27.63
C ARG A 159 -16.94 -8.34 28.07
N LYS A 160 -17.07 -8.53 29.37
CA LYS A 160 -17.99 -9.52 29.93
C LYS A 160 -19.41 -8.96 29.83
N ASP A 161 -20.33 -9.73 29.29
CA ASP A 161 -21.75 -9.36 29.38
C ASP A 161 -22.17 -9.43 30.86
N GLU A 162 -22.82 -8.36 31.32
CA GLU A 162 -23.40 -8.25 32.67
C GLU A 162 -24.70 -9.05 32.78
#